data_AF-A0A6B0WT04-F1
#
_entry.id   AF-A0A6B0WT04-F1
#
_cell.length_a   1.000
_cell.length_b   1.000
_cell.length_c   1.000
_cell.angle_alpha   90.00
_cell.angle_beta   90.00
_cell.angle_gamma   90.00
#
_symmetry.space_group_name_H-M   'P 1'
#
loop_
_entity.id
_entity.type
_entity.pdbx_description
1 polymer ?
#
loop_
_entity_poly.entity_id
_entity_poly.type
_entity_poly.pdbx_seq_one_letter_code
_entity_poly.pdbx_strand_id
1 'polypeptide(L)'
;MGDREQARHHLLPHFTRGDAWCQDDLVVIDRGEGCYVWDADGNRYLDALAGLFCTNLGHGRSDLTAAASKQMDKLAFYPNWGMAHP
;
A
#
# COMPACT_ATOMS: atom_id res chain seq x y z
N MET A 1 5.31 10.87 18.47
CA MET A 1 5.05 9.43 18.43
C MET A 1 5.61 8.90 17.12
N GLY A 2 6.59 7.99 17.17
CA GLY A 2 7.19 7.45 15.93
C GLY A 2 6.22 6.53 15.18
N ASP A 3 6.46 6.25 13.90
CA ASP A 3 5.53 5.46 13.06
C ASP A 3 5.21 4.07 13.65
N ARG A 4 6.24 3.39 14.18
CA ARG A 4 6.11 2.08 14.86
C ARG A 4 5.23 2.16 16.10
N GLU A 5 5.37 3.23 16.86
CA GLU A 5 4.60 3.46 18.08
C GLU A 5 3.12 3.71 17.73
N GLN A 6 2.84 4.54 16.72
CA GLN A 6 1.48 4.76 16.23
C GLN A 6 0.84 3.47 15.72
N ALA A 7 1.57 2.66 14.94
CA ALA A 7 1.08 1.38 14.44
C ALA A 7 0.64 0.45 15.58
N ARG A 8 1.46 0.32 16.64
CA ARG A 8 1.15 -0.54 17.79
C ARG A 8 -0.10 -0.10 18.56
N HIS A 9 -0.35 1.21 18.64
CA HIS A 9 -1.48 1.75 19.38
C HIS A 9 -2.81 1.70 18.61
N HIS A 10 -2.76 1.72 17.28
CA HIS A 10 -3.94 1.98 16.47
C HIS A 10 -4.26 0.90 15.44
N LEU A 11 -3.36 -0.06 15.20
CA LEU A 11 -3.57 -1.12 14.22
C LEU A 11 -3.62 -2.50 14.87
N LEU A 12 -4.42 -3.38 14.28
CA LEU A 12 -4.44 -4.82 14.55
C LEU A 12 -3.91 -5.56 13.32
N PRO A 13 -2.74 -6.21 13.39
CA PRO A 13 -2.18 -6.88 12.23
C PRO A 13 -2.91 -8.19 11.91
N HIS A 14 -3.06 -8.48 10.62
CA HIS A 14 -3.61 -9.74 10.14
C HIS A 14 -2.51 -10.80 10.12
N PHE A 15 -2.81 -12.02 10.61
CA PHE A 15 -1.90 -13.19 10.64
C PHE A 15 -0.53 -12.97 11.31
N THR A 16 -0.35 -11.91 12.08
CA THR A 16 0.91 -11.61 12.78
C THR A 16 0.79 -11.98 14.25
N ARG A 17 1.79 -12.66 14.79
CA ARG A 17 1.85 -12.96 16.22
C ARG A 17 2.09 -11.68 17.02
N GLY A 18 1.47 -11.58 18.19
CA GLY A 18 1.57 -10.37 19.02
C GLY A 18 3.00 -10.07 19.51
N ASP A 19 3.80 -11.11 19.75
CA ASP A 19 5.22 -10.96 20.12
C ASP A 19 6.02 -10.29 19.01
N ALA A 20 5.89 -10.77 17.77
CA ALA A 20 6.52 -10.19 16.58
C ALA A 20 6.06 -8.75 16.31
N TRP A 21 4.77 -8.45 16.51
CA TRP A 21 4.22 -7.09 16.31
C TRP A 21 4.80 -6.05 17.27
N CYS A 22 5.12 -6.47 18.50
CA CYS A 22 5.64 -5.58 19.54
C CYS A 22 7.17 -5.41 19.50
N GLN A 23 7.90 -6.05 18.56
CA GLN A 23 9.35 -5.91 18.47
C GLN A 23 9.76 -4.52 17.96
N ASP A 24 10.89 -4.00 18.46
CA ASP A 24 11.40 -2.66 18.12
C ASP A 24 11.90 -2.53 16.69
N ASP A 25 12.30 -3.65 16.08
CA ASP A 25 12.70 -3.77 14.68
C ASP A 25 11.52 -4.06 13.74
N LEU A 26 10.27 -3.80 14.16
CA LEU A 26 9.09 -3.89 13.30
C LEU A 26 9.35 -3.13 11.98
N VAL A 27 9.28 -3.85 10.87
CA VAL A 27 9.49 -3.27 9.54
C VAL A 27 8.30 -2.37 9.18
N VAL A 28 8.60 -1.11 8.85
CA VAL A 28 7.62 -0.14 8.36
C VAL A 28 7.97 0.17 6.90
N ILE A 29 7.15 -0.29 5.96
CA ILE A 29 7.35 -0.03 4.53
C ILE A 29 6.96 1.41 4.21
N ASP A 30 7.85 2.15 3.53
CA ASP A 30 7.70 3.57 3.18
C ASP A 30 7.31 3.75 1.70
N ARG A 31 8.07 3.14 0.78
CA ARG A 31 7.89 3.36 -0.67
C ARG A 31 8.15 2.11 -1.50
N GLY A 32 7.75 2.17 -2.77
CA GLY A 32 8.02 1.12 -3.76
C GLY A 32 8.27 1.67 -5.16
N GLU A 33 9.04 0.91 -5.96
CA GLU A 33 9.40 1.21 -7.34
C GLU A 33 9.70 -0.10 -8.08
N GLY A 34 8.98 -0.34 -9.19
CA GLY A 34 9.09 -1.60 -9.92
C GLY A 34 8.73 -2.78 -9.00
N CYS A 35 9.58 -3.81 -8.96
CA CYS A 35 9.40 -4.97 -8.08
C CYS A 35 10.05 -4.82 -6.70
N TYR A 36 10.47 -3.62 -6.30
CA TYR A 36 11.14 -3.38 -5.01
C TYR A 36 10.32 -2.49 -4.08
N VAL A 37 10.50 -2.70 -2.78
CA VAL A 37 10.00 -1.84 -1.70
C VAL A 37 11.13 -1.43 -0.77
N TRP A 38 10.95 -0.32 -0.07
CA TRP A 38 11.89 0.20 0.91
C TRP A 38 11.19 0.41 2.24
N ASP A 39 11.87 0.08 3.33
CA ASP A 39 11.42 0.45 4.67
C ASP A 39 11.80 1.90 5.03
N ALA A 40 11.26 2.38 6.13
CA ALA A 40 11.52 3.72 6.67
C ALA A 40 12.99 3.96 7.07
N ASP A 41 13.78 2.90 7.22
CA ASP A 41 15.22 2.98 7.50
C ASP A 41 16.07 2.95 6.20
N GLY A 42 15.42 2.84 5.03
CA GLY A 42 16.04 2.86 3.72
C GLY A 42 16.50 1.50 3.17
N ASN A 43 16.21 0.40 3.87
CA ASN A 43 16.54 -0.95 3.41
C ASN A 43 15.65 -1.35 2.23
N ARG A 44 16.24 -1.97 1.19
CA ARG A 44 15.53 -2.38 -0.02
C ARG A 44 15.23 -3.88 -0.01
N TYR A 45 14.00 -4.24 -0.34
CA TYR A 45 13.52 -5.62 -0.44
C TYR A 45 12.92 -5.89 -1.81
N LEU A 46 13.14 -7.09 -2.33
CA LEU A 46 12.37 -7.59 -3.47
C LEU A 46 10.95 -7.93 -2.99
N ASP A 47 9.94 -7.34 -3.62
CA ASP A 47 8.55 -7.70 -3.41
C ASP A 47 8.21 -8.97 -4.18
N ALA A 48 8.70 -10.11 -3.66
CA ALA A 48 8.59 -11.41 -4.32
C ALA A 48 7.17 -11.98 -4.31
N LEU A 49 6.24 -11.37 -3.55
CA LEU A 49 4.83 -11.78 -3.47
C LEU A 49 3.90 -10.84 -4.24
N ALA A 50 4.43 -9.78 -4.87
CA ALA A 50 3.63 -8.70 -5.45
C ALA A 50 2.61 -8.17 -4.42
N GLY A 51 3.10 -7.81 -3.24
CA GLY A 51 2.33 -7.49 -2.04
C GLY A 51 1.60 -8.72 -1.53
N LEU A 52 0.29 -8.74 -1.73
CA LEU A 52 -0.56 -9.91 -1.53
C LEU A 52 -1.09 -10.41 -2.88
N PHE A 53 -0.18 -10.72 -3.81
CA PHE A 53 -0.51 -11.18 -5.17
C PHE A 53 -1.29 -10.17 -6.03
N CYS A 54 -1.11 -8.88 -5.78
CA CYS A 54 -1.92 -7.81 -6.37
C CYS A 54 -1.12 -6.75 -7.13
N THR A 55 0.18 -6.58 -6.86
CA THR A 55 1.00 -5.51 -7.48
C THR A 55 1.78 -6.02 -8.69
N ASN A 56 1.12 -6.77 -9.57
CA ASN A 56 1.76 -7.49 -10.68
C ASN A 56 2.48 -6.57 -11.70
N LEU A 57 2.05 -5.31 -11.81
CA LEU A 57 2.67 -4.30 -12.68
C LEU A 57 3.80 -3.51 -11.99
N GLY A 58 4.10 -3.85 -10.73
CA GLY A 58 5.04 -3.15 -9.88
C GLY A 58 4.50 -1.85 -9.27
N HIS A 59 5.30 -1.26 -8.39
CA HIS A 59 5.03 -0.03 -7.67
C HIS A 59 5.52 1.21 -8.43
N GLY A 60 4.99 2.40 -8.09
CA GLY A 60 5.47 3.68 -8.62
C GLY A 60 4.98 4.06 -10.03
N ARG A 61 3.88 3.44 -10.50
CA ARG A 61 3.30 3.69 -11.84
C ARG A 61 2.52 5.00 -11.91
N SER A 62 3.23 6.10 -12.19
CA SER A 62 2.65 7.44 -12.28
C SER A 62 1.57 7.59 -13.37
N ASP A 63 1.64 6.79 -14.44
CA ASP A 63 0.61 6.72 -15.48
C ASP A 63 -0.73 6.18 -14.93
N LEU A 64 -0.69 5.15 -14.09
CA LEU A 64 -1.88 4.62 -13.42
C LEU A 64 -2.44 5.61 -12.40
N THR A 65 -1.58 6.25 -11.61
CA THR A 65 -2.01 7.29 -10.65
C THR A 65 -2.66 8.47 -11.38
N ALA A 66 -2.11 8.93 -12.50
CA ALA A 66 -2.68 10.02 -13.30
C ALA A 66 -4.05 9.64 -13.88
N ALA A 67 -4.20 8.43 -14.42
CA ALA A 67 -5.48 7.94 -14.93
C ALA A 67 -6.54 7.82 -13.83
N ALA A 68 -6.17 7.26 -12.67
CA ALA A 68 -7.06 7.13 -11.52
C ALA A 68 -7.48 8.50 -10.98
N SER A 69 -6.53 9.43 -10.75
CA SER A 69 -6.82 10.77 -10.26
C SER A 69 -7.81 11.50 -11.17
N LYS A 70 -7.54 11.51 -12.48
CA LYS A 70 -8.41 12.15 -13.47
C LYS A 70 -9.84 11.59 -13.42
N GLN A 71 -9.99 10.28 -13.27
CA GLN A 71 -11.31 9.67 -13.19
C GLN A 71 -11.99 9.92 -11.84
N MET A 72 -11.25 9.91 -10.73
CA MET A 72 -11.79 10.22 -9.41
C MET A 72 -12.31 11.66 -9.33
N ASP A 73 -11.60 12.62 -9.94
CA ASP A 73 -12.03 14.02 -10.03
C ASP A 73 -13.32 14.17 -10.86
N LYS A 74 -13.44 13.40 -11.94
CA LYS A 74 -14.62 13.43 -12.83
C LYS A 74 -15.83 12.73 -12.20
N LEU A 75 -15.63 11.51 -11.72
CA LEU A 75 -16.65 10.66 -11.10
C LEU A 75 -15.99 9.47 -10.38
N ALA A 76 -15.78 9.59 -9.07
CA ALA A 76 -15.19 8.52 -8.26
C ALA A 76 -16.07 7.26 -8.19
N PHE A 77 -17.39 7.42 -8.08
CA PHE A 77 -18.31 6.29 -8.03
C PHE A 77 -19.75 6.72 -8.39
N TYR A 78 -20.43 5.91 -9.20
CA TYR A 78 -21.88 5.97 -9.41
C TYR A 78 -22.39 4.58 -9.81
N PRO A 79 -23.56 4.12 -9.32
CA PRO A 79 -24.09 2.81 -9.70
C PRO A 79 -24.57 2.78 -11.16
N ASN A 80 -24.38 1.65 -11.83
CA ASN A 80 -24.80 1.42 -13.22
C ASN A 80 -26.31 1.11 -13.37
N TRP A 81 -27.21 1.58 -12.49
CA TRP A 81 -28.65 1.23 -12.49
C TRP A 81 -29.42 1.78 -13.71
N GLY A 82 -29.08 1.33 -14.91
CA GLY A 82 -29.58 1.82 -16.19
C GLY A 82 -28.86 3.05 -16.75
N MET A 83 -27.77 3.50 -16.12
CA MET A 83 -27.06 4.74 -16.48
C MET A 83 -25.60 4.44 -16.87
N ALA A 84 -25.11 5.08 -17.94
CA ALA A 84 -23.74 4.91 -18.42
C ALA A 84 -22.87 6.17 -18.18
N HIS A 85 -21.57 5.97 -17.97
CA HIS A 85 -20.54 7.02 -17.94
C HIS A 85 -19.68 6.95 -19.21
N PRO A 86 -19.43 8.08 -19.91
CA PRO A 86 -18.57 8.11 -21.09
C PRO A 86 -17.08 8.03 -20.73
#